data_AF-A0A7Y2CIG3-F1
#
_entry.id   AF-A0A7Y2CIG3-F1
#
_cell.length_a   1.000
_cell.length_b   1.000
_cell.length_c   1.000
_cell.angle_alpha   90.00
_cell.angle_beta   90.00
_cell.angle_gamma   90.00
#
_symmetry.space_group_name_H-M   'P 1'
#
loop_
_entity.id
_entity.type
_entity.pdbx_description
1 polymer ?
#
loop_
_entity_poly.entity_id
_entity_poly.type
_entity_poly.pdbx_seq_one_letter_code
_entity_poly.pdbx_strand_id
1 'polypeptide(L)'
;METRGHYILIGAFVMIVAAAGFLAVLTLSRQQTEFDEYDIIFTERVSGLSVGAQVRFNGIQKGEVETLKIDPDNPQIVVARIRVDKDTPVKTDTRAELEPVGFTGLTIIQLVGGSASAEYLNDASDQRIPVITADMSSFGALFEGSGDVIARASQLLSDENIQNFQNIISNVEIVTGAVAENEAEIAAILKNASKATEDLAALTERLERASEGLERIVNGDASDAVAELEGLLVDLRGVVGDNRESINVFADRGLGQVAPALAELRRLMKTLDYMLREIDRDPQAYFLGENAPEYEADEE
;
A
#
# COMPACT_ATOMS: atom_id res chain seq x y z
N MET A 1 20.03 44.05 -75.47
CA MET A 1 20.45 42.63 -75.35
C MET A 1 20.59 42.32 -73.85
N GLU A 2 19.52 42.01 -73.12
CA GLU A 2 19.56 41.98 -71.63
C GLU A 2 18.86 40.77 -70.97
N THR A 3 18.48 39.74 -71.73
CA THR A 3 17.62 38.66 -71.19
C THR A 3 18.29 37.29 -71.01
N ARG A 4 19.62 37.17 -71.13
CA ARG A 4 20.32 35.87 -70.96
C ARG A 4 21.16 35.72 -69.68
N GLY A 5 21.48 36.81 -68.98
CA GLY A 5 22.29 36.76 -67.75
C GLY A 5 21.59 36.13 -66.53
N HIS A 6 20.27 36.30 -66.43
CA HIS A 6 19.49 35.86 -65.26
C HIS A 6 19.40 34.34 -65.11
N TYR A 7 19.40 33.57 -66.21
CA TYR A 7 19.36 32.10 -66.14
C TYR A 7 20.64 31.50 -65.54
N ILE A 8 21.80 32.11 -65.79
CA ILE A 8 23.07 31.68 -65.19
C ILE A 8 23.05 31.96 -63.67
N LEU A 9 22.48 33.09 -63.27
CA LEU A 9 22.36 33.50 -61.87
C LEU A 9 21.41 32.57 -61.10
N ILE A 10 20.29 32.19 -61.71
CA ILE A 10 19.35 31.20 -61.16
C ILE A 10 20.00 29.82 -61.07
N GLY A 11 20.72 29.38 -62.11
CA GLY A 11 21.44 28.11 -62.11
C GLY A 11 22.53 28.04 -61.03
N ALA A 12 23.28 29.12 -60.85
CA ALA A 12 24.29 29.22 -59.80
C ALA A 12 23.67 29.18 -58.40
N PHE A 13 22.53 29.86 -58.19
CA PHE A 13 21.81 29.82 -56.92
C PHE A 13 21.31 28.42 -56.57
N VAL A 14 20.70 27.72 -57.55
CA VAL A 14 20.24 26.33 -57.34
C VAL A 14 21.42 25.40 -57.01
N MET A 15 22.56 25.56 -57.68
CA MET A 15 23.77 24.79 -57.38
C MET A 15 24.31 25.06 -55.97
N ILE A 16 24.29 26.32 -55.51
CA ILE A 16 24.72 26.67 -54.15
C ILE A 16 23.77 26.09 -53.11
N VAL A 17 22.45 26.18 -53.33
CA VAL A 17 21.46 25.60 -52.41
C VAL A 17 21.56 24.08 -52.39
N ALA A 18 21.76 23.43 -53.54
CA ALA A 18 21.99 21.99 -53.61
C ALA A 18 23.27 21.57 -52.87
N ALA A 19 24.37 22.32 -53.04
CA ALA A 19 25.63 22.06 -52.34
C ALA A 19 25.50 22.30 -50.83
N ALA A 20 24.79 23.34 -50.41
CA ALA A 20 24.51 23.62 -49.00
C ALA A 20 23.61 22.54 -48.37
N GLY A 21 22.59 22.08 -49.08
CA GLY A 21 21.75 20.96 -48.65
C GLY A 21 22.53 19.65 -48.53
N PHE A 22 23.41 19.38 -49.51
CA PHE A 22 24.29 18.21 -49.47
C PHE A 22 25.27 18.27 -48.29
N LEU A 23 25.88 19.43 -48.04
CA LEU A 23 26.73 19.65 -46.87
C LEU A 23 25.96 19.50 -45.56
N ALA A 24 24.74 20.03 -45.48
CA ALA A 24 23.88 19.91 -44.29
C ALA A 24 23.57 18.43 -43.97
N VAL A 25 23.21 17.64 -44.98
CA VAL A 25 22.99 16.19 -44.84
C VAL A 25 24.26 15.47 -44.37
N LEU A 26 25.42 15.81 -44.95
CA LEU A 26 26.71 15.23 -44.53
C LEU A 26 27.09 15.60 -43.10
N THR A 27 26.83 16.84 -42.67
CA THR A 27 27.11 17.27 -41.29
C THR A 27 26.15 16.66 -40.29
N LEU A 28 24.88 16.45 -40.66
CA LEU A 28 23.89 15.81 -39.80
C LEU A 28 24.18 14.32 -39.63
N SER A 29 24.69 13.67 -40.67
CA SER A 29 25.14 12.27 -40.63
C SER A 29 26.37 12.04 -39.73
N ARG A 30 27.17 13.09 -39.47
CA ARG A 30 28.34 13.01 -38.57
C ARG A 30 28.00 13.06 -37.07
N GLN A 31 26.75 13.30 -36.71
CA GLN A 31 26.26 13.12 -35.34
C GLN A 31 25.86 11.65 -35.12
N GLN A 32 26.75 10.73 -35.47
CA GLN A 32 26.65 9.36 -34.99
C GLN A 32 27.11 9.38 -33.54
N THR A 33 26.15 9.38 -32.60
CA THR A 33 26.43 8.98 -31.23
C THR A 33 27.16 7.63 -31.29
N GLU A 34 28.37 7.56 -30.75
CA GLU A 34 29.09 6.28 -30.66
C GLU A 34 28.29 5.39 -29.70
N PHE A 35 27.80 4.27 -30.23
CA PHE A 35 27.12 3.25 -29.44
C PHE A 35 28.07 2.07 -29.24
N ASP A 36 28.03 1.49 -28.06
CA ASP A 36 28.61 0.18 -27.80
C ASP A 36 27.54 -0.89 -28.02
N GLU A 37 27.93 -1.98 -28.67
CA GLU A 37 27.06 -3.12 -28.95
C GLU A 37 27.28 -4.23 -27.93
N TYR A 38 26.18 -4.80 -27.43
CA TYR A 38 26.20 -5.96 -26.53
C TYR A 38 25.17 -6.99 -26.99
N ASP A 39 25.50 -8.27 -26.84
CA ASP A 39 24.55 -9.36 -27.06
C ASP A 39 24.02 -9.84 -25.70
N ILE A 40 22.71 -9.89 -25.55
CA ILE A 40 22.05 -10.46 -24.36
C ILE A 40 21.51 -11.83 -24.73
N ILE A 41 21.88 -12.84 -23.94
CA ILE A 41 21.41 -14.21 -24.11
C ILE A 41 20.25 -14.46 -23.14
N PHE A 42 19.08 -14.74 -23.69
CA PHE A 42 17.92 -15.21 -22.95
C PHE A 42 17.76 -16.72 -23.15
N THR A 43 17.83 -17.48 -22.06
CA THR A 43 17.62 -18.94 -22.06
C THR A 43 16.15 -19.35 -21.91
N GLU A 44 15.28 -18.37 -21.69
CA GLU A 44 13.84 -18.55 -21.48
C GLU A 44 13.02 -17.78 -22.52
N ARG A 45 11.71 -18.00 -22.51
CA ARG A 45 10.78 -17.34 -23.44
C ARG A 45 10.77 -15.83 -23.22
N VAL A 46 11.18 -15.07 -24.22
CA VAL A 46 11.01 -13.62 -24.27
C VAL A 46 9.62 -13.27 -24.83
N SER A 47 8.75 -12.73 -23.98
CA SER A 47 7.41 -12.28 -24.37
C SER A 47 7.32 -10.75 -24.31
N GLY A 48 6.72 -10.13 -25.32
CA GLY A 48 6.55 -8.67 -25.37
C GLY A 48 7.80 -7.87 -25.77
N LEU A 49 8.93 -8.53 -26.00
CA LEU A 49 10.17 -7.89 -26.45
C LEU A 49 10.18 -7.79 -27.99
N SER A 50 10.49 -6.59 -28.51
CA SER A 50 10.52 -6.31 -29.94
C SER A 50 11.76 -5.51 -30.34
N VAL A 51 12.06 -5.50 -31.64
CA VAL A 51 13.11 -4.64 -32.20
C VAL A 51 12.70 -3.18 -32.00
N GLY A 52 13.63 -2.35 -31.51
CA GLY A 52 13.38 -0.97 -31.10
C GLY A 52 12.86 -0.82 -29.66
N ALA A 53 12.73 -1.92 -28.89
CA ALA A 53 12.42 -1.83 -27.47
C ALA A 53 13.52 -1.04 -26.74
N GLN A 54 13.12 -0.25 -25.74
CA GLN A 54 14.05 0.58 -24.98
C GLN A 54 14.96 -0.29 -24.13
N VAL A 55 16.23 0.13 -24.02
CA VAL A 55 17.18 -0.40 -23.06
C VAL A 55 17.44 0.67 -22.03
N ARG A 56 17.21 0.33 -20.76
CA ARG A 56 17.43 1.20 -19.62
C ARG A 56 18.59 0.70 -18.79
N PHE A 57 19.32 1.61 -18.18
CA PHE A 57 20.34 1.31 -17.18
C PHE A 57 19.93 1.98 -15.87
N ASN A 58 19.70 1.19 -14.82
CA ASN A 58 19.14 1.64 -13.55
C ASN A 58 17.96 2.65 -13.70
N GLY A 59 16.99 2.32 -14.56
CA GLY A 59 15.80 3.14 -14.83
C GLY A 59 15.96 4.29 -15.84
N ILE A 60 17.17 4.59 -16.32
CA ILE A 60 17.43 5.66 -17.30
C ILE A 60 17.57 5.06 -18.69
N GLN A 61 16.84 5.57 -19.68
CA GLN A 61 16.97 5.14 -21.07
C GLN A 61 18.37 5.49 -21.60
N LYS A 62 19.08 4.46 -22.06
CA LYS A 62 20.47 4.55 -22.54
C LYS A 62 20.71 3.82 -23.85
N GLY A 63 19.69 3.19 -24.42
CA GLY A 63 19.83 2.43 -25.64
C GLY A 63 18.53 1.85 -26.15
N GLU A 64 18.66 0.93 -27.10
CA GLU A 64 17.56 0.19 -27.69
C GLU A 64 18.01 -1.17 -28.24
N VAL A 65 17.03 -2.04 -28.46
CA VAL A 65 17.22 -3.35 -29.11
C VAL A 65 17.36 -3.16 -30.62
N GLU A 66 18.52 -3.50 -31.16
CA GLU A 66 18.79 -3.41 -32.60
C GLU A 66 18.27 -4.63 -33.35
N THR A 67 18.53 -5.84 -32.84
CA THR A 67 18.07 -7.08 -33.48
C THR A 67 17.68 -8.14 -32.46
N LEU A 68 16.74 -9.01 -32.87
CA LEU A 68 16.35 -10.20 -32.13
C LEU A 68 16.51 -11.41 -33.05
N LYS A 69 17.28 -12.39 -32.60
CA LYS A 69 17.53 -13.62 -33.34
C LYS A 69 17.36 -14.82 -32.42
N ILE A 70 16.82 -15.89 -32.97
CA ILE A 70 16.78 -17.19 -32.30
C ILE A 70 18.08 -17.91 -32.65
N ASP A 71 18.70 -18.54 -31.66
CA ASP A 71 19.91 -19.31 -31.88
C ASP A 71 19.61 -20.51 -32.83
N PRO A 72 20.40 -20.71 -33.90
CA PRO A 72 20.13 -21.75 -34.90
C PRO A 72 20.34 -23.17 -34.36
N ASP A 73 21.20 -23.33 -33.34
CA ASP A 73 21.52 -24.62 -32.73
C ASP A 73 20.57 -24.94 -31.57
N ASN A 74 20.06 -23.91 -30.87
CA ASN A 74 19.05 -24.06 -29.82
C ASN A 74 17.90 -23.05 -29.92
N PRO A 75 16.73 -23.44 -30.46
CA PRO A 75 15.57 -22.55 -30.61
C PRO A 75 14.98 -21.99 -29.31
N GLN A 76 15.38 -22.50 -28.14
CA GLN A 76 14.97 -21.96 -26.84
C GLN A 76 15.78 -20.72 -26.45
N ILE A 77 16.92 -20.49 -27.09
CA ILE A 77 17.79 -19.36 -26.82
C ILE A 77 17.46 -18.22 -27.78
N VAL A 78 17.21 -17.04 -27.21
CA VAL A 78 17.05 -15.80 -27.96
C VAL A 78 18.21 -14.88 -27.67
N VAL A 79 18.86 -14.42 -28.72
CA VAL A 79 19.95 -13.45 -28.67
C VAL A 79 19.39 -12.09 -29.09
N ALA A 80 19.36 -11.16 -28.16
CA ALA A 80 19.02 -9.77 -28.44
C ALA A 80 20.30 -8.94 -28.55
N ARG A 81 20.52 -8.33 -29.71
CA ARG A 81 21.57 -7.32 -29.86
C ARG A 81 21.03 -5.98 -29.42
N ILE A 82 21.74 -5.36 -28.49
CA ILE A 82 21.43 -4.01 -28.02
C ILE A 82 22.54 -3.04 -28.40
N ARG A 83 22.14 -1.80 -28.65
CA ARG A 83 23.04 -0.67 -28.78
C ARG A 83 22.82 0.27 -27.60
N VAL A 84 23.89 0.62 -26.92
CA VAL A 84 23.87 1.44 -25.71
C VAL A 84 24.83 2.60 -25.88
N ASP A 85 24.48 3.78 -25.35
CA ASP A 85 25.36 4.95 -25.40
C ASP A 85 26.71 4.62 -24.73
N LYS A 86 27.82 5.03 -25.36
CA LYS A 86 29.19 4.76 -24.90
C LYS A 86 29.56 5.33 -23.53
N ASP A 87 28.77 6.29 -23.02
CA ASP A 87 28.92 6.81 -21.65
C ASP A 87 28.29 5.89 -20.59
N THR A 88 27.63 4.80 -21.00
CA THR A 88 26.94 3.90 -20.08
C THR A 88 27.92 2.95 -19.40
N PRO A 89 27.97 2.91 -18.06
CA PRO A 89 28.92 2.07 -17.33
C PRO A 89 28.48 0.61 -17.26
N VAL A 90 28.50 -0.08 -18.40
CA VAL A 90 28.25 -1.53 -18.48
C VAL A 90 29.51 -2.27 -18.01
N LYS A 91 29.35 -3.03 -16.93
CA LYS A 91 30.44 -3.73 -16.23
C LYS A 91 30.25 -5.24 -16.24
N THR A 92 31.27 -5.99 -15.84
CA THR A 92 31.24 -7.46 -15.78
C THR A 92 30.14 -8.04 -14.88
N ASP A 93 29.67 -7.25 -13.91
CA ASP A 93 28.58 -7.60 -12.99
C ASP A 93 27.21 -7.08 -13.44
N THR A 94 27.12 -6.47 -14.63
CA THR A 94 25.86 -5.98 -15.19
C THR A 94 25.02 -7.16 -15.66
N ARG A 95 23.75 -7.16 -15.26
CA ARG A 95 22.75 -8.16 -15.62
C ARG A 95 21.62 -7.51 -16.39
N ALA A 96 21.02 -8.24 -17.32
CA ALA A 96 19.88 -7.78 -18.10
C ALA A 96 18.59 -8.43 -17.58
N GLU A 97 17.63 -7.61 -17.21
CA GLU A 97 16.30 -8.04 -16.75
C GLU A 97 15.25 -7.61 -17.78
N LEU A 98 14.17 -8.39 -17.90
CA LEU A 98 13.01 -8.02 -18.71
C LEU A 98 11.95 -7.35 -17.83
N GLU A 99 11.64 -6.09 -18.13
CA GLU A 99 10.67 -5.30 -17.38
C GLU A 99 9.41 -5.04 -18.23
N PRO A 100 8.22 -5.53 -17.82
CA PRO A 100 6.97 -5.22 -18.49
C PRO A 100 6.58 -3.74 -18.27
N VAL A 101 6.24 -3.04 -19.34
CA VAL A 101 5.82 -1.63 -19.27
C VAL A 101 4.32 -1.50 -19.51
N GLY A 102 3.61 -1.20 -18.43
CA GLY A 102 2.17 -0.98 -18.43
C GLY A 102 1.37 -2.27 -18.68
N PHE A 103 0.09 -2.10 -19.03
CA PHE A 103 -0.86 -3.21 -19.22
C PHE A 103 -0.91 -3.73 -20.67
N THR A 104 -0.07 -3.19 -21.56
CA THR A 104 -0.09 -3.51 -23.00
C THR A 104 0.69 -4.78 -23.36
N GLY A 105 1.42 -5.36 -22.40
CA GLY A 105 2.26 -6.54 -22.62
C GLY A 105 3.55 -6.25 -23.39
N LEU A 106 3.94 -4.98 -23.53
CA LEU A 106 5.25 -4.60 -24.05
C LEU A 106 6.30 -4.74 -22.95
N THR A 107 7.49 -5.18 -23.34
CA THR A 107 8.61 -5.44 -22.43
C THR A 107 9.83 -4.66 -22.89
N ILE A 108 10.55 -4.09 -21.93
CA ILE A 108 11.82 -3.41 -22.15
C ILE A 108 12.96 -4.18 -21.48
N ILE A 109 14.21 -3.85 -21.84
CA ILE A 109 15.39 -4.42 -21.20
C ILE A 109 15.88 -3.44 -20.14
N GLN A 110 16.04 -3.92 -18.91
CA GLN A 110 16.58 -3.18 -17.78
C GLN A 110 17.93 -3.77 -17.41
N LEU A 111 19.00 -3.01 -17.65
CA LEU A 111 20.35 -3.32 -17.20
C LEU A 111 20.49 -2.87 -15.73
N VAL A 112 20.86 -3.81 -14.87
CA VAL A 112 21.04 -3.62 -13.43
C VAL A 112 22.46 -4.03 -13.05
N GLY A 113 23.07 -3.31 -12.12
CA GLY A 113 24.44 -3.58 -11.64
C GLY A 113 25.37 -2.40 -11.88
N GLY A 114 26.66 -2.70 -12.11
CA GLY A 114 27.69 -1.70 -12.31
C GLY A 114 28.40 -1.29 -11.02
N SER A 115 28.76 -2.25 -10.16
CA SER A 115 29.48 -1.95 -8.92
C SER A 115 30.78 -1.19 -9.21
N ALA A 116 31.16 -0.27 -8.31
CA ALA A 116 32.33 0.58 -8.51
C ALA A 116 33.64 -0.22 -8.69
N SER A 117 33.71 -1.41 -8.10
CA SER A 117 34.87 -2.32 -8.14
C SER A 117 34.95 -3.21 -9.38
N ALA A 118 33.86 -3.38 -10.14
CA ALA A 118 33.87 -4.22 -11.34
C ALA A 118 34.54 -3.51 -12.52
N GLU A 119 35.20 -4.29 -13.38
CA GLU A 119 35.81 -3.84 -14.63
C GLU A 119 34.74 -3.61 -15.69
N TYR A 120 35.02 -2.75 -16.69
CA TYR A 120 34.10 -2.56 -17.80
C TYR A 120 34.02 -3.82 -18.66
N LEU A 121 32.81 -4.16 -19.12
CA LEU A 121 32.57 -5.42 -19.81
C LEU A 121 33.27 -5.49 -21.18
N ASN A 122 33.41 -4.36 -21.85
CA ASN A 122 34.15 -4.21 -23.11
C ASN A 122 35.66 -4.47 -22.94
N ASP A 123 36.23 -4.15 -21.77
CA ASP A 123 37.66 -4.30 -21.49
C ASP A 123 38.01 -5.72 -21.04
N ALA A 124 37.07 -6.38 -20.34
CA ALA A 124 37.25 -7.73 -19.80
C ALA A 124 36.90 -8.87 -20.80
N SER A 125 36.28 -8.55 -21.93
CA SER A 125 35.82 -9.55 -22.91
C SER A 125 36.73 -9.61 -24.14
N ASP A 126 37.27 -10.80 -24.44
CA ASP A 126 38.02 -11.07 -25.68
C ASP A 126 37.11 -11.17 -26.93
N GLN A 127 35.78 -11.14 -26.75
CA GLN A 127 34.82 -11.21 -27.84
C GLN A 127 34.62 -9.86 -28.50
N ARG A 128 34.42 -9.87 -29.82
CA ARG A 128 34.14 -8.65 -30.59
C ARG A 128 32.86 -7.93 -30.13
N ILE A 129 31.90 -8.68 -29.58
CA ILE A 129 30.67 -8.16 -28.99
C ILE A 129 30.53 -8.85 -27.63
N PRO A 130 30.64 -8.11 -26.51
CA PRO A 130 30.54 -8.70 -25.18
C PRO A 130 29.13 -9.21 -24.90
N VAL A 131 29.05 -10.27 -24.10
CA VAL A 131 27.79 -10.94 -23.77
C VAL A 131 27.35 -10.57 -22.36
N ILE A 132 26.09 -10.19 -22.21
CA ILE A 132 25.43 -9.96 -20.93
C ILE A 132 24.48 -11.13 -20.65
N THR A 133 24.59 -11.71 -19.46
CA THR A 133 23.68 -12.75 -19.02
C THR A 133 22.35 -12.12 -18.60
N ALA A 134 21.25 -12.62 -19.16
CA ALA A 134 19.93 -12.25 -18.70
C ALA A 134 19.64 -12.90 -17.34
N ASP A 135 19.17 -12.11 -16.38
CA ASP A 135 18.69 -12.59 -15.09
C ASP A 135 17.20 -12.24 -14.99
N MET A 136 16.35 -13.25 -14.88
CA MET A 136 14.94 -13.02 -14.60
C MET A 136 14.79 -12.92 -13.09
N SER A 137 15.14 -11.76 -12.51
CA SER A 137 14.94 -11.58 -11.09
C SER A 137 13.44 -11.31 -10.77
N SER A 138 12.93 -12.10 -9.83
CA SER A 138 11.85 -11.76 -8.88
C SER A 138 10.38 -11.80 -9.35
N PHE A 139 10.01 -11.46 -10.59
CA PHE A 139 8.58 -11.47 -10.98
C PHE A 139 8.04 -12.88 -11.27
N GLY A 140 8.88 -13.76 -11.82
CA GLY A 140 8.55 -15.18 -12.01
C GLY A 140 8.35 -15.92 -10.68
N ALA A 141 9.16 -15.60 -9.67
CA ALA A 141 9.04 -16.15 -8.32
C ALA A 141 7.70 -15.75 -7.62
N LEU A 142 7.14 -14.58 -7.95
CA LEU A 142 5.81 -14.18 -7.47
C LEU A 142 4.69 -15.07 -8.08
N PHE A 143 4.88 -15.54 -9.31
CA PHE A 143 3.93 -16.43 -10.00
C PHE A 143 4.16 -17.91 -9.66
N GLU A 144 5.39 -18.35 -9.40
CA GLU A 144 5.68 -19.67 -8.83
C GLU A 144 5.20 -19.78 -7.36
N GLY A 145 5.11 -18.65 -6.65
CA GLY A 145 4.42 -18.52 -5.36
C GLY A 145 2.88 -18.59 -5.43
N SER A 146 2.27 -18.80 -6.60
CA SER A 146 0.81 -18.94 -6.74
C SER A 146 0.25 -20.22 -6.09
N GLY A 147 1.08 -21.23 -5.84
CA GLY A 147 0.70 -22.40 -5.03
C GLY A 147 0.32 -22.01 -3.60
N ASP A 148 1.05 -21.07 -3.02
CA ASP A 148 0.82 -20.58 -1.65
C ASP A 148 -0.41 -19.69 -1.55
N VAL A 149 -0.73 -18.92 -2.59
CA VAL A 149 -1.96 -18.10 -2.62
C VAL A 149 -3.19 -18.98 -2.73
N ILE A 150 -3.14 -20.05 -3.54
CA ILE A 150 -4.24 -21.02 -3.65
C ILE A 150 -4.38 -21.83 -2.35
N ALA A 151 -3.28 -22.23 -1.71
CA ALA A 151 -3.31 -22.93 -0.43
C ALA A 151 -3.87 -22.03 0.69
N ARG A 152 -3.45 -20.77 0.77
CA ARG A 152 -3.97 -19.78 1.74
C ARG A 152 -5.43 -19.41 1.44
N ALA A 153 -5.83 -19.29 0.18
CA ALA A 153 -7.22 -19.09 -0.20
C ALA A 153 -8.10 -20.30 0.14
N SER A 154 -7.59 -21.52 -0.07
CA SER A 154 -8.24 -22.77 0.35
C SER A 154 -8.41 -22.84 1.87
N GLN A 155 -7.42 -22.36 2.63
CA GLN A 155 -7.48 -22.32 4.09
C GLN A 155 -8.48 -21.29 4.60
N LEU A 156 -8.61 -20.13 3.95
CA LEU A 156 -9.67 -19.16 4.24
C LEU A 156 -11.07 -19.66 3.85
N LEU A 157 -11.15 -20.54 2.85
CA LEU A 157 -12.37 -21.20 2.39
C LEU A 157 -12.59 -22.56 3.05
N SER A 158 -11.87 -22.89 4.13
CA SER A 158 -12.11 -24.12 4.87
C SER A 158 -13.50 -24.10 5.50
N ASP A 159 -14.12 -25.27 5.64
CA ASP A 159 -15.46 -25.40 6.22
C ASP A 159 -15.55 -24.75 7.61
N GLU A 160 -14.46 -24.83 8.39
CA GLU A 160 -14.34 -24.21 9.71
C GLU A 160 -14.33 -22.67 9.65
N ASN A 161 -13.59 -22.09 8.71
CA ASN A 161 -13.54 -20.62 8.53
C ASN A 161 -14.84 -20.07 7.95
N ILE A 162 -15.48 -20.81 7.03
CA ILE A 162 -16.81 -20.46 6.52
C ILE A 162 -17.84 -20.47 7.65
N GLN A 163 -17.79 -21.45 8.55
CA GLN A 163 -18.71 -21.55 9.69
C GLN A 163 -18.46 -20.44 10.73
N ASN A 164 -17.20 -20.13 11.02
CA ASN A 164 -16.83 -18.99 11.87
C ASN A 164 -17.28 -17.65 11.26
N PHE A 165 -17.12 -17.47 9.96
CA PHE A 165 -17.55 -16.27 9.25
C PHE A 165 -19.07 -16.12 9.22
N GLN A 166 -19.81 -17.22 9.01
CA GLN A 166 -21.27 -17.26 9.12
C GLN A 166 -21.75 -16.89 10.53
N ASN A 167 -21.08 -17.40 11.57
CA ASN A 167 -21.41 -17.06 12.96
C ASN A 167 -21.15 -15.57 13.26
N ILE A 168 -20.06 -15.00 12.73
CA ILE A 168 -19.77 -13.56 12.88
C ILE A 168 -20.85 -12.73 12.17
N ILE A 169 -21.22 -13.07 10.93
CA ILE A 169 -22.25 -12.35 10.19
C ILE A 169 -23.61 -12.45 10.91
N SER A 170 -23.99 -13.63 11.39
CA SER A 170 -25.23 -13.81 12.14
C SER A 170 -25.25 -13.01 13.44
N ASN A 171 -24.14 -12.98 14.18
CA ASN A 171 -24.02 -12.17 15.39
C ASN A 171 -24.05 -10.67 15.09
N VAL A 172 -23.41 -10.23 13.99
CA VAL A 172 -23.48 -8.85 13.54
C VAL A 172 -24.91 -8.49 13.16
N GLU A 173 -25.62 -9.31 12.40
CA GLU A 173 -27.02 -9.10 12.01
C GLU A 173 -27.97 -9.06 13.20
N ILE A 174 -27.75 -9.88 14.23
CA ILE A 174 -28.52 -9.83 15.48
C ILE A 174 -28.24 -8.53 16.25
N VAL A 175 -26.98 -8.09 16.31
CA VAL A 175 -26.59 -6.84 16.99
C VAL A 175 -27.09 -5.61 16.23
N THR A 176 -26.93 -5.55 14.90
CA THR A 176 -27.47 -4.44 14.09
C THR A 176 -28.99 -4.47 14.03
N GLY A 177 -29.62 -5.65 14.00
CA GLY A 177 -31.07 -5.81 14.11
C GLY A 177 -31.59 -5.31 15.46
N ALA A 178 -30.95 -5.68 16.57
CA ALA A 178 -31.32 -5.20 17.90
C ALA A 178 -31.09 -3.68 18.05
N VAL A 179 -30.08 -3.10 17.41
CA VAL A 179 -29.85 -1.65 17.41
C VAL A 179 -30.86 -0.91 16.53
N ALA A 180 -31.24 -1.50 15.38
CA ALA A 180 -32.23 -0.91 14.46
C ALA A 180 -33.67 -1.01 15.00
N GLU A 181 -34.04 -2.12 15.66
CA GLU A 181 -35.38 -2.28 16.27
C GLU A 181 -35.55 -1.43 17.54
N ASN A 182 -34.47 -1.12 18.26
CA ASN A 182 -34.51 -0.35 19.50
C ASN A 182 -34.05 1.11 19.32
N GLU A 183 -34.01 1.64 18.09
CA GLU A 183 -33.61 3.02 17.82
C GLU A 183 -34.46 4.04 18.61
N ALA A 184 -35.77 3.78 18.73
CA ALA A 184 -36.69 4.59 19.52
C ALA A 184 -36.42 4.52 21.03
N GLU A 185 -36.03 3.35 21.55
CA GLU A 185 -35.71 3.14 22.96
C GLU A 185 -34.34 3.75 23.32
N ILE A 186 -33.36 3.62 22.42
CA ILE A 186 -32.05 4.28 22.52
C ILE A 186 -32.22 5.80 22.48
N ALA A 187 -33.02 6.34 21.56
CA ALA A 187 -33.33 7.77 21.51
C ALA A 187 -34.02 8.27 22.80
N ALA A 188 -34.92 7.47 23.37
CA ALA A 188 -35.56 7.77 24.65
C ALA A 188 -34.56 7.77 25.81
N ILE A 189 -33.63 6.81 25.85
CA ILE A 189 -32.56 6.74 26.85
C ILE A 189 -31.64 7.96 26.73
N LEU A 190 -31.20 8.33 25.52
CA LEU A 190 -30.36 9.52 25.31
C LEU A 190 -31.08 10.81 25.72
N LYS A 191 -32.37 10.94 25.38
CA LYS A 191 -33.19 12.09 25.79
C LYS A 191 -33.31 12.18 27.31
N ASN A 192 -33.57 11.05 27.97
CA ASN A 192 -33.68 11.00 29.43
C ASN A 192 -32.32 11.27 30.11
N ALA A 193 -31.21 10.79 29.55
CA ALA A 193 -29.86 11.09 30.04
C ALA A 193 -29.52 12.58 29.89
N SER A 194 -29.89 13.19 28.77
CA SER A 194 -29.72 14.64 28.55
C SER A 194 -30.52 15.44 29.59
N LYS A 195 -31.78 15.07 29.84
CA LYS A 195 -32.62 15.72 30.84
C LYS A 195 -32.08 15.55 32.26
N ALA A 196 -31.65 14.35 32.63
CA ALA A 196 -31.04 14.11 33.94
C ALA A 196 -29.74 14.92 34.14
N THR A 197 -28.96 15.13 33.08
CA THR A 197 -27.76 15.97 33.12
C THR A 197 -28.10 17.45 33.32
N GLU A 198 -29.16 17.93 32.68
CA GLU A 198 -29.69 19.29 32.86
C GLU A 198 -30.23 19.51 34.29
N ASP A 199 -31.00 18.55 34.81
CA ASP A 199 -31.52 18.58 36.18
C ASP A 199 -30.38 18.59 37.22
N LEU A 200 -29.31 17.82 36.98
CA LEU A 200 -28.12 17.80 37.84
C LEU A 200 -27.33 19.11 37.79
N ALA A 201 -27.20 19.73 36.61
CA ALA A 201 -26.57 21.03 36.48
C ALA A 201 -27.35 22.11 37.26
N ALA A 202 -28.68 22.12 37.12
CA ALA A 202 -29.55 23.03 37.85
C ALA A 202 -29.49 22.82 39.37
N LEU A 203 -29.38 21.57 39.83
CA LEU A 203 -29.19 21.24 41.23
C LEU A 203 -27.85 21.75 41.76
N THR A 204 -26.79 21.62 40.97
CA THR A 204 -25.44 22.09 41.33
C THR A 204 -25.41 23.60 41.52
N GLU A 205 -26.01 24.37 40.61
CA GLU A 205 -26.12 25.83 40.71
C GLU A 205 -26.94 26.27 41.94
N ARG A 206 -27.96 25.49 42.33
CA ARG A 206 -28.75 25.76 43.54
C ARG A 206 -28.00 25.40 44.82
N LEU A 207 -27.17 24.35 44.79
CA LEU A 207 -26.29 24.01 45.91
C LEU A 207 -25.22 25.08 46.14
N GLU A 208 -24.65 25.65 45.07
CA GLU A 208 -23.72 26.78 45.16
C GLU A 208 -24.41 27.99 45.82
N ARG A 209 -25.62 28.35 45.39
CA ARG A 209 -26.39 29.44 46.00
C ARG A 209 -26.78 29.17 47.45
N ALA A 210 -27.21 27.96 47.78
CA ALA A 210 -27.50 27.57 49.16
C ALA A 210 -26.25 27.62 50.05
N SER A 211 -25.07 27.27 49.51
CA SER A 211 -23.79 27.40 50.19
C SER A 211 -23.45 28.88 50.46
N GLU A 212 -23.64 29.76 49.47
CA GLU A 212 -23.49 31.21 49.67
C GLU A 212 -24.51 31.76 50.69
N GLY A 213 -25.75 31.24 50.69
CA GLY A 213 -26.78 31.59 51.65
C GLY A 213 -26.42 31.16 53.08
N LEU A 214 -25.82 29.98 53.24
CA LEU A 214 -25.27 29.51 54.52
C LEU A 214 -24.15 30.41 55.05
N GLU A 215 -23.28 30.91 54.17
CA GLU A 215 -22.28 31.92 54.55
C GLU A 215 -22.93 33.24 55.00
N ARG A 216 -24.09 33.62 54.44
CA ARG A 216 -24.87 34.79 54.89
C ARG A 216 -25.63 34.56 56.19
N ILE A 217 -26.07 33.33 56.50
CA ILE A 217 -26.65 32.96 57.81
C ILE A 217 -25.63 33.21 58.92
N VAL A 218 -24.37 32.83 58.70
CA VAL A 218 -23.27 33.06 59.65
C VAL A 218 -23.05 34.57 59.89
N ASN A 219 -23.50 35.42 58.97
CA ASN A 219 -23.41 36.88 59.03
C ASN A 219 -24.72 37.60 59.46
N GLY A 220 -25.81 36.86 59.77
CA GLY A 220 -26.96 37.40 60.50
C GLY A 220 -28.34 37.37 59.80
N ASP A 221 -28.44 36.97 58.53
CA ASP A 221 -29.72 36.89 57.80
C ASP A 221 -30.20 35.43 57.66
N ALA A 222 -30.89 34.93 58.68
CA ALA A 222 -31.34 33.54 58.75
C ALA A 222 -32.61 33.23 57.94
N SER A 223 -33.46 34.22 57.66
CA SER A 223 -34.78 33.99 57.06
C SER A 223 -34.71 33.60 55.58
N ASP A 224 -33.82 34.24 54.81
CA ASP A 224 -33.73 34.02 53.36
C ASP A 224 -33.11 32.66 53.02
N ALA A 225 -32.11 32.25 53.79
CA ALA A 225 -31.46 30.96 53.59
C ALA A 225 -32.33 29.76 54.03
N VAL A 226 -33.23 29.94 55.00
CA VAL A 226 -34.23 28.91 55.33
C VAL A 226 -35.22 28.72 54.18
N ALA A 227 -35.65 29.81 53.53
CA ALA A 227 -36.52 29.74 52.36
C ALA A 227 -35.81 29.10 51.14
N GLU A 228 -34.52 29.37 50.97
CA GLU A 228 -33.70 28.79 49.89
C GLU A 228 -33.44 27.28 50.11
N LEU A 229 -33.21 26.86 51.35
CA LEU A 229 -33.11 25.44 51.72
C LEU A 229 -34.43 24.70 51.57
N GLU A 230 -35.56 25.34 51.90
CA GLU A 230 -36.89 24.76 51.68
C GLU A 230 -37.17 24.57 50.18
N GLY A 231 -36.83 25.55 49.35
CA GLY A 231 -36.89 25.44 47.89
C GLY A 231 -36.06 24.26 47.36
N LEU A 232 -34.80 24.15 47.79
CA LEU A 232 -33.91 23.06 47.41
C LEU A 232 -34.47 21.67 47.79
N LEU A 233 -35.08 21.54 48.98
CA LEU A 233 -35.68 20.28 49.43
C LEU A 233 -36.93 19.91 48.63
N VAL A 234 -37.70 20.89 48.14
CA VAL A 234 -38.83 20.66 47.25
C VAL A 234 -38.35 20.21 45.87
N ASP A 235 -37.32 20.87 45.31
CA ASP A 235 -36.75 20.51 44.01
C ASP A 235 -36.10 19.13 44.04
N LEU A 236 -35.36 18.80 45.10
CA LEU A 236 -34.77 17.47 45.30
C LEU A 236 -35.83 16.37 45.34
N ARG A 237 -36.97 16.61 45.99
CA ARG A 237 -38.10 15.66 45.97
C ARG A 237 -38.72 15.55 44.59
N GLY A 238 -38.79 16.65 43.83
CA GLY A 238 -39.25 16.67 42.45
C GLY A 238 -38.35 15.83 41.53
N VAL A 239 -37.05 16.09 41.52
CA VAL A 239 -36.06 15.37 40.70
C VAL A 239 -36.02 13.89 41.06
N VAL A 240 -36.03 13.54 42.34
CA VAL A 240 -36.05 12.13 42.79
C VAL A 240 -37.39 11.46 42.46
N GLY A 241 -38.50 12.20 42.51
CA GLY A 241 -39.82 11.71 42.13
C GLY A 241 -39.94 11.41 40.63
N ASP A 242 -39.55 12.37 39.81
CA ASP A 242 -39.68 12.33 38.35
C ASP A 242 -38.70 11.33 37.70
N ASN A 243 -37.55 11.09 38.34
CA ASN A 243 -36.53 10.18 37.82
C ASN A 243 -36.50 8.81 38.52
N ARG A 244 -37.44 8.53 39.44
CA ARG A 244 -37.45 7.27 40.23
C ARG A 244 -37.46 6.02 39.35
N GLU A 245 -38.22 6.06 38.25
CA GLU A 245 -38.32 4.95 37.31
C GLU A 245 -37.03 4.79 36.48
N SER A 246 -36.44 5.89 36.01
CA SER A 246 -35.15 5.87 35.30
C SER A 246 -33.99 5.43 36.19
N ILE A 247 -33.98 5.83 37.47
CA ILE A 247 -32.99 5.40 38.46
C ILE A 247 -33.13 3.90 38.74
N ASN A 248 -34.36 3.39 38.90
CA ASN A 248 -34.59 1.95 39.08
C ASN A 248 -34.21 1.14 37.83
N VAL A 249 -34.52 1.62 36.62
CA VAL A 249 -34.14 0.95 35.37
C VAL A 249 -32.63 0.96 35.16
N PHE A 250 -31.93 2.07 35.46
CA PHE A 250 -30.47 2.13 35.39
C PHE A 250 -29.80 1.24 36.45
N ALA A 251 -30.33 1.21 37.67
CA ALA A 251 -29.83 0.36 38.75
C ALA A 251 -30.06 -1.13 38.48
N ASP A 252 -31.24 -1.52 38.00
CA ASP A 252 -31.58 -2.93 37.74
C ASP A 252 -31.01 -3.43 36.40
N ARG A 253 -31.05 -2.63 35.33
CA ARG A 253 -30.67 -3.08 33.96
C ARG A 253 -29.33 -2.53 33.49
N GLY A 254 -28.98 -1.30 33.84
CA GLY A 254 -27.73 -0.65 33.41
C GLY A 254 -26.50 -1.25 34.10
N LEU A 255 -26.50 -1.31 35.43
CA LEU A 255 -25.39 -1.91 36.19
C LEU A 255 -25.26 -3.42 35.94
N GLY A 256 -26.38 -4.11 35.70
CA GLY A 256 -26.40 -5.54 35.39
C GLY A 256 -25.74 -5.91 34.04
N GLN A 257 -25.76 -5.00 33.05
CA GLN A 257 -25.20 -5.23 31.72
C GLN A 257 -23.75 -4.73 31.55
N VAL A 258 -23.29 -3.81 32.41
CA VAL A 258 -21.90 -3.33 32.41
C VAL A 258 -20.92 -4.41 32.86
N ALA A 259 -21.27 -5.23 33.85
CA ALA A 259 -20.39 -6.29 34.34
C ALA A 259 -20.11 -7.40 33.28
N PRO A 260 -21.11 -7.92 32.53
CA PRO A 260 -20.89 -8.83 31.41
C PRO A 260 -20.06 -8.21 30.28
N ALA A 261 -20.34 -6.96 29.89
CA ALA A 261 -19.60 -6.28 28.83
C ALA A 261 -18.11 -6.08 29.19
N LEU A 262 -17.82 -5.74 30.45
CA LEU A 262 -16.44 -5.65 30.95
C LEU A 262 -15.75 -7.02 31.05
N ALA A 263 -16.51 -8.10 31.30
CA ALA A 263 -15.97 -9.45 31.27
C ALA A 263 -15.61 -9.90 29.85
N GLU A 264 -16.47 -9.60 28.87
CA GLU A 264 -16.25 -9.88 27.44
C GLU A 264 -15.04 -9.11 26.89
N LEU A 265 -14.91 -7.83 27.26
CA LEU A 265 -13.79 -6.98 26.85
C LEU A 265 -12.45 -7.48 27.44
N ARG A 266 -12.45 -7.95 28.69
CA ARG A 266 -11.27 -8.61 29.30
C ARG A 266 -10.91 -9.91 28.60
N ARG A 267 -11.90 -10.67 28.12
CA ARG A 267 -11.69 -11.91 27.37
C ARG A 267 -11.07 -11.63 26.00
N LEU A 268 -11.60 -10.64 25.28
CA LEU A 268 -11.04 -10.17 24.01
C LEU A 268 -9.59 -9.69 24.16
N MET A 269 -9.31 -8.89 25.19
CA MET A 269 -7.96 -8.42 25.50
C MET A 269 -6.98 -9.57 25.76
N LYS A 270 -7.42 -10.64 26.44
CA LYS A 270 -6.59 -11.84 26.65
C LYS A 270 -6.34 -12.61 25.36
N THR A 271 -7.35 -12.75 24.51
CA THR A 271 -7.19 -13.39 23.20
C THR A 271 -6.22 -12.61 22.32
N LEU A 272 -6.31 -11.28 22.34
CA LEU A 272 -5.45 -10.41 21.56
C LEU A 272 -4.00 -10.42 22.08
N ASP A 273 -3.79 -10.42 23.41
CA ASP A 273 -2.47 -10.60 24.04
C ASP A 273 -1.86 -11.98 23.74
N TYR A 274 -2.69 -13.03 23.67
CA TYR A 274 -2.23 -14.36 23.25
C TYR A 274 -1.79 -14.37 21.79
N MET A 275 -2.58 -13.82 20.88
CA MET A 275 -2.20 -13.72 19.46
C MET A 275 -0.95 -12.88 19.25
N LEU A 276 -0.81 -11.75 19.94
CA LEU A 276 0.37 -10.90 19.81
C LEU A 276 1.63 -11.59 20.32
N ARG A 277 1.55 -12.36 21.41
CA ARG A 277 2.70 -13.13 21.92
C ARG A 277 3.05 -14.31 21.03
N GLU A 278 2.05 -14.94 20.41
CA GLU A 278 2.28 -16.05 19.47
C GLU A 278 3.01 -15.54 18.21
N ILE A 279 2.59 -14.38 17.69
CA ILE A 279 3.24 -13.71 16.54
C ILE A 279 4.66 -13.25 16.89
N ASP A 280 4.91 -12.76 18.10
CA ASP A 280 6.24 -12.30 18.54
C ASP A 280 7.20 -13.48 18.81
N ARG A 281 6.65 -14.61 19.24
CA ARG A 281 7.44 -15.81 19.61
C ARG A 281 7.82 -16.65 18.41
N ASP A 282 6.95 -16.77 17.42
CA ASP A 282 7.24 -17.49 16.18
C ASP A 282 6.51 -16.88 14.97
N PRO A 283 7.02 -15.76 14.44
CA PRO A 283 6.43 -15.12 13.26
C PRO A 283 6.50 -16.06 12.06
N GLN A 284 7.49 -16.96 12.01
CA GLN A 284 7.62 -17.90 10.92
C GLN A 284 6.56 -19.01 10.99
N ALA A 285 6.28 -19.61 12.15
CA ALA A 285 5.22 -20.62 12.27
C ALA A 285 3.81 -20.09 11.93
N TYR A 286 3.49 -18.84 12.32
CA TYR A 286 2.19 -18.24 11.99
C TYR A 286 2.06 -17.90 10.50
N PHE A 287 3.13 -17.45 9.83
CA PHE A 287 3.11 -17.08 8.42
C PHE A 287 3.46 -18.21 7.45
N LEU A 288 4.11 -19.29 7.91
CA LEU A 288 4.58 -20.42 7.09
C LEU A 288 3.86 -21.74 7.38
N GLY A 289 3.09 -21.84 8.48
CA GLY A 289 2.43 -23.09 8.88
C GLY A 289 3.43 -24.12 9.39
N GLU A 290 3.11 -24.81 10.49
CA GLU A 290 3.87 -25.96 10.97
C GLU A 290 3.96 -27.04 9.88
N ASN A 291 5.05 -27.04 9.12
CA ASN A 291 5.60 -28.17 8.36
C ASN A 291 7.02 -27.80 7.89
N ALA A 292 7.95 -27.57 8.82
CA ALA A 292 9.37 -27.67 8.50
C ALA A 292 9.80 -29.13 8.74
N PRO A 293 10.18 -29.90 7.70
CA PRO A 293 10.61 -31.28 7.88
C PRO A 293 11.93 -31.31 8.68
N GLU A 294 11.90 -32.05 9.78
CA GLU A 294 13.05 -32.31 10.64
C GLU A 294 14.07 -33.13 9.83
N TYR A 295 15.24 -32.54 9.57
CA TYR A 295 16.32 -33.19 8.83
C TYR A 295 17.05 -34.14 9.80
N GLU A 296 16.65 -35.41 9.81
CA GLU A 296 17.47 -36.47 10.42
C GLU A 296 18.74 -36.64 9.58
N ALA A 297 19.87 -36.25 10.15
CA ALA A 297 21.18 -36.56 9.59
C ALA A 297 21.49 -38.04 9.89
N ASP A 298 21.52 -38.85 8.84
CA ASP A 298 22.09 -40.19 8.87
C ASP A 298 23.58 -40.11 9.26
N GLU A 299 23.94 -40.65 10.43
CA GLU A 299 25.33 -40.92 10.80
C GLU A 299 25.75 -42.31 10.27
N GLU A 300 26.89 -42.33 9.58
CA GLU A 300 27.62 -43.51 9.06
C GLU A 300 28.05 -44.52 10.15
#